data_AF-H2C1E2-F1
#
_entry.id   AF-H2C1E2-F1
#
_cell.length_a   1.000
_cell.length_b   1.000
_cell.length_c   1.000
_cell.angle_alpha   90.00
_cell.angle_beta   90.00
_cell.angle_gamma   90.00
#
_symmetry.space_group_name_H-M   'P 1'
#
loop_
_entity.id
_entity.type
_entity.pdbx_description
1 polymer ?
#
loop_
_entity_poly.entity_id
_entity_poly.type
_entity_poly.pdbx_seq_one_letter_code
_entity_poly.pdbx_strand_id
1 'polypeptide(L)'
;MRSSSLFSGLILPLLVIPWELLVYDYYRSIYAGAVVVTLGEVTATLLVSKLSYRELRLELNYGLLLVIPLLIIMTLYPSPSPIGYTYPFLLVPAVVGGICEELIYRGFIMEDGRYDPYVQSVLWSINHVLDGPVFVIYTFIIGVILGLISRRYGLLPCVIVHPVANMLRLLL
;
A
#
# COMPACT_ATOMS: atom_id res chain seq x y z
N MET A 1 -7.12 14.04 11.27
CA MET A 1 -7.55 12.64 11.33
C MET A 1 -8.12 12.31 12.70
N ARG A 2 -9.30 11.69 12.75
CA ARG A 2 -9.90 11.17 14.00
C ARG A 2 -9.13 9.97 14.55
N SER A 3 -9.26 9.71 15.85
CA SER A 3 -8.65 8.55 16.53
C SER A 3 -9.06 7.22 15.92
N SER A 4 -10.32 7.08 15.47
CA SER A 4 -10.81 5.89 14.77
C SER A 4 -10.05 5.62 13.47
N SER A 5 -9.76 6.66 12.70
CA SER A 5 -9.04 6.56 11.43
C SER A 5 -7.56 6.23 11.65
N LEU A 6 -6.94 6.81 12.69
CA LEU A 6 -5.60 6.44 13.12
C LEU A 6 -5.52 4.97 13.53
N PHE A 7 -6.46 4.51 14.35
CA PHE A 7 -6.53 3.11 14.77
C PHE A 7 -6.71 2.18 13.57
N SER A 8 -7.62 2.50 12.65
CA SER A 8 -7.82 1.75 11.41
C SER A 8 -6.55 1.65 10.56
N GLY A 9 -5.75 2.72 10.48
CA GLY A 9 -4.47 2.69 9.77
C GLY A 9 -3.39 1.84 10.44
N LEU A 10 -3.55 1.48 11.72
CA LEU A 10 -2.65 0.56 12.42
C LEU A 10 -3.08 -0.91 12.32
N ILE A 11 -4.30 -1.20 11.86
CA ILE A 11 -4.80 -2.58 11.78
C ILE A 11 -3.92 -3.44 10.88
N LEU A 12 -3.54 -2.94 9.70
CA LEU A 12 -2.71 -3.68 8.76
C LEU A 12 -1.34 -4.06 9.35
N PRO A 13 -0.50 -3.11 9.81
CA PRO A 13 0.82 -3.47 10.35
C PRO A 13 0.72 -4.35 11.61
N LEU A 14 -0.29 -4.15 12.47
CA LEU A 14 -0.50 -5.00 13.64
C LEU A 14 -0.90 -6.43 13.27
N LEU A 15 -1.60 -6.62 12.15
CA LEU A 15 -1.93 -7.94 11.64
C LEU A 15 -0.76 -8.58 10.91
N VAL A 16 -0.07 -7.87 10.01
CA VAL A 16 0.91 -8.50 9.09
C VAL A 16 2.28 -8.70 9.73
N ILE A 17 2.85 -7.66 10.36
CA ILE A 17 4.26 -7.66 10.80
C ILE A 17 4.62 -8.83 11.72
N PRO A 18 3.83 -9.18 12.77
CA PRO A 18 4.19 -10.28 13.65
C PRO A 18 4.25 -11.64 12.93
N TRP A 19 3.33 -11.89 11.99
CA TRP A 19 3.28 -13.14 11.24
C TRP A 19 4.33 -13.19 10.15
N GLU A 20 4.62 -12.06 9.52
CA GLU A 20 5.68 -11.95 8.52
C GLU A 20 7.05 -12.23 9.14
N LEU A 21 7.34 -11.64 10.30
CA LEU A 21 8.54 -11.95 11.10
C LEU A 21 8.63 -13.45 11.42
N LEU A 22 7.54 -14.05 11.93
CA LEU A 22 7.50 -15.48 12.24
C LEU A 22 7.82 -16.34 11.02
N VAL A 23 7.28 -15.98 9.85
CA VAL A 23 7.47 -16.76 8.62
C VAL A 23 8.89 -16.66 8.08
N TYR A 24 9.46 -15.45 8.04
CA TYR A 24 10.82 -15.27 7.54
C TYR A 24 11.87 -15.87 8.48
N ASP A 25 11.68 -15.76 9.80
CA ASP A 25 12.63 -16.28 10.78
C ASP A 25 12.57 -17.82 10.89
N TYR A 26 11.36 -18.39 10.96
CA TYR A 26 11.18 -19.81 11.24
C TYR A 26 11.12 -20.68 9.98
N TYR A 27 10.31 -20.27 8.99
CA TYR A 27 10.05 -21.08 7.80
C TYR A 27 10.95 -20.73 6.62
N ARG A 28 11.61 -19.56 6.65
CA ARG A 28 12.51 -19.05 5.58
C ARG A 28 11.90 -19.17 4.18
N SER A 29 10.58 -18.99 4.09
CA SER A 29 9.81 -19.22 2.87
C SER A 29 9.17 -17.93 2.38
N ILE A 30 9.61 -17.47 1.22
CA ILE A 30 9.08 -16.26 0.56
C ILE A 30 7.60 -16.43 0.18
N TYR A 31 7.19 -17.63 -0.21
CA TYR A 31 5.80 -17.93 -0.56
C TYR A 31 4.89 -17.98 0.66
N ALA A 32 5.38 -18.49 1.79
CA ALA A 32 4.62 -18.42 3.03
C ALA A 32 4.43 -16.95 3.46
N GLY A 33 5.46 -16.12 3.30
CA GLY A 33 5.39 -14.68 3.58
C GLY A 33 4.34 -14.00 2.69
N ALA A 34 4.39 -14.27 1.38
CA ALA A 34 3.40 -13.79 0.41
C ALA A 34 1.94 -14.15 0.78
N VAL A 35 1.70 -15.38 1.25
CA VAL A 35 0.37 -15.80 1.71
C VAL A 35 -0.06 -15.03 2.95
N VAL A 36 0.82 -14.89 3.95
CA VAL A 36 0.54 -14.13 5.17
C VAL A 36 0.19 -12.68 4.85
N VAL A 37 1.01 -12.01 4.03
CA VAL A 37 0.81 -10.62 3.62
C VAL A 37 -0.55 -10.48 2.91
N THR A 38 -0.80 -11.29 1.88
CA THR A 38 -2.06 -11.24 1.10
C THR A 38 -3.29 -11.43 2.00
N LEU A 39 -3.26 -12.43 2.89
CA LEU A 39 -4.39 -12.70 3.80
C LEU A 39 -4.56 -11.57 4.82
N GLY A 40 -3.46 -11.05 5.36
CA GLY A 40 -3.46 -9.93 6.30
C GLY A 40 -4.02 -8.67 5.68
N GLU A 41 -3.64 -8.34 4.45
CA GLU A 41 -4.11 -7.18 3.69
C GLU A 41 -5.62 -7.25 3.39
N VAL A 42 -6.10 -8.40 2.90
CA VAL A 42 -7.53 -8.60 2.65
C VAL A 42 -8.31 -8.50 3.96
N THR A 43 -7.83 -9.16 5.02
CA THR A 43 -8.51 -9.15 6.34
C THR A 43 -8.53 -7.74 6.93
N ALA A 44 -7.41 -7.03 6.90
CA ALA A 44 -7.31 -5.65 7.37
C ALA A 44 -8.27 -4.73 6.60
N THR A 45 -8.32 -4.87 5.27
CA THR A 45 -9.22 -4.06 4.43
C THR A 45 -10.69 -4.32 4.77
N LEU A 46 -11.07 -5.59 4.98
CA LEU A 46 -12.43 -5.96 5.41
C LEU A 46 -12.79 -5.46 6.81
N LEU A 47 -11.83 -5.41 7.73
CA LEU A 47 -12.06 -4.86 9.08
C LEU A 47 -12.17 -3.33 9.02
N VAL A 48 -11.24 -2.67 8.34
CA VAL A 48 -11.22 -1.21 8.19
C VAL A 48 -12.47 -0.71 7.46
N SER A 49 -12.94 -1.42 6.43
CA SER A 49 -14.17 -1.03 5.71
C SER A 49 -15.41 -1.03 6.61
N LYS A 50 -15.49 -1.95 7.58
CA LYS A 50 -16.58 -2.01 8.56
C LYS A 50 -16.47 -0.93 9.64
N LEU A 51 -15.27 -0.42 9.90
CA LEU A 51 -15.00 0.65 10.87
C LEU A 51 -15.08 2.04 10.24
N SER A 52 -15.01 2.14 8.92
CA SER A 52 -15.07 3.40 8.19
C SER A 52 -16.52 3.77 7.84
N TYR A 53 -16.78 5.07 7.84
CA TYR A 53 -18.06 5.65 7.41
C TYR A 53 -17.93 6.33 6.04
N ARG A 54 -16.78 6.20 5.36
CA ARG A 54 -16.54 6.84 4.07
C ARG A 54 -16.89 5.90 2.92
N GLU A 55 -17.57 6.46 1.93
CA GLU A 55 -17.75 5.81 0.64
C GLU A 55 -16.48 5.98 -0.20
N LEU A 56 -16.09 4.92 -0.90
CA LEU A 56 -14.94 4.92 -1.78
C LEU A 56 -15.31 5.54 -3.13
N ARG A 57 -14.56 6.57 -3.56
CA ARG A 57 -14.76 7.21 -4.86
C ARG A 57 -13.82 6.63 -5.91
N LEU A 58 -14.32 5.66 -6.66
CA LEU A 58 -13.64 4.99 -7.77
C LEU A 58 -14.25 5.42 -9.11
N GLU A 59 -14.05 6.69 -9.47
CA GLU A 59 -14.61 7.29 -10.68
C GLU A 59 -13.50 7.58 -11.71
N LEU A 60 -13.82 7.50 -13.00
CA LEU A 60 -12.93 7.98 -14.06
C LEU A 60 -12.75 9.50 -13.94
N ASN A 61 -11.50 9.97 -13.93
CA ASN A 61 -11.19 11.37 -13.68
C ASN A 61 -9.83 11.78 -14.28
N TYR A 62 -9.55 13.09 -14.27
CA TYR A 62 -8.32 13.67 -14.83
C TYR A 62 -7.03 13.22 -14.14
N GLY A 63 -7.09 12.71 -12.91
CA GLY A 63 -5.94 12.15 -12.21
C GLY A 63 -5.35 10.91 -12.89
N LEU A 64 -6.09 10.26 -13.79
CA LEU A 64 -5.56 9.16 -14.62
C LEU A 64 -4.39 9.60 -15.51
N LEU A 65 -4.29 10.89 -15.86
CA LEU A 65 -3.13 11.43 -16.59
C LEU A 65 -1.84 11.37 -15.78
N LEU A 66 -1.92 11.24 -14.46
CA LEU A 66 -0.76 11.11 -13.57
C LEU A 66 -0.24 9.68 -13.45
N VAL A 67 -0.97 8.67 -13.95
CA VAL A 67 -0.57 7.26 -13.82
C VAL A 67 0.79 7.01 -14.46
N ILE A 68 1.00 7.44 -15.71
CA ILE A 68 2.27 7.20 -16.43
C ILE A 68 3.47 7.82 -15.71
N PRO A 69 3.50 9.13 -15.38
CA PRO A 69 4.66 9.70 -14.70
C PRO A 69 4.90 9.08 -13.32
N LEU A 70 3.84 8.70 -12.59
CA LEU A 70 3.99 8.04 -11.30
C LEU A 70 4.51 6.60 -11.44
N LEU A 71 4.09 5.84 -12.47
CA LEU A 71 4.66 4.52 -12.75
C LEU A 71 6.16 4.61 -12.98
N ILE A 72 6.63 5.61 -13.73
CA ILE A 72 8.05 5.84 -13.95
C ILE A 72 8.77 6.11 -12.62
N ILE A 73 8.25 7.03 -11.80
CA ILE A 73 8.86 7.38 -10.51
C ILE A 73 8.86 6.18 -9.56
N MET A 74 7.74 5.48 -9.45
CA MET A 74 7.57 4.37 -8.50
C MET A 74 8.34 3.12 -8.92
N THR A 75 8.62 2.92 -10.21
CA THR A 75 9.38 1.74 -10.69
C THR A 75 10.90 1.95 -10.59
N LEU A 76 11.39 3.17 -10.81
CA LEU A 76 12.83 3.43 -10.91
C LEU A 76 13.56 3.54 -9.57
N TYR A 77 12.86 3.92 -8.49
CA TYR A 77 13.47 4.11 -7.18
C TYR A 77 12.60 3.54 -6.05
N PRO A 78 13.17 2.87 -5.03
CA PRO A 78 14.54 2.33 -5.01
C PRO A 78 14.74 1.31 -6.14
N SER A 79 15.98 0.94 -6.45
CA SER A 79 16.29 0.03 -7.56
C SER A 79 15.37 -1.20 -7.54
N PRO A 80 14.81 -1.61 -8.70
CA PRO A 80 13.88 -2.71 -8.74
C PRO A 80 14.59 -4.02 -8.39
N SER A 81 13.80 -5.02 -8.00
CA SER A 81 14.29 -6.34 -7.58
C SER A 81 13.59 -7.38 -8.44
N PRO A 82 14.10 -7.64 -9.67
CA PRO A 82 13.45 -8.50 -10.63
C PRO A 82 13.53 -9.97 -10.21
N ILE A 83 12.63 -10.37 -9.33
CA ILE A 83 12.50 -11.73 -8.80
C ILE A 83 11.22 -12.42 -9.27
N GLY A 84 10.32 -11.68 -9.93
CA GLY A 84 8.99 -12.16 -10.33
C GLY A 84 9.04 -13.31 -11.35
N TYR A 85 10.06 -13.37 -12.20
CA TYR A 85 10.25 -14.51 -13.10
C TYR A 85 10.70 -15.79 -12.36
N THR A 86 11.41 -15.65 -11.25
CA THR A 86 11.82 -16.76 -10.38
C THR A 86 10.69 -17.17 -9.43
N TYR A 87 9.92 -16.20 -8.96
CA TYR A 87 8.85 -16.38 -7.98
C TYR A 87 7.54 -15.73 -8.47
N PRO A 88 6.86 -16.32 -9.47
CA PRO A 88 5.71 -15.70 -10.13
C PRO A 88 4.50 -15.51 -9.19
N PHE A 89 4.38 -16.32 -8.14
CA PHE A 89 3.31 -16.14 -7.15
C PHE A 89 3.43 -14.85 -6.32
N LEU A 90 4.59 -14.16 -6.34
CA LEU A 90 4.74 -12.85 -5.71
C LEU A 90 3.98 -11.73 -6.44
N LEU A 91 3.53 -11.98 -7.68
CA LEU A 91 2.63 -11.04 -8.37
C LEU A 91 1.28 -10.92 -7.66
N VAL A 92 0.84 -11.95 -6.92
CA VAL A 92 -0.42 -11.93 -6.17
C VAL A 92 -0.40 -10.88 -5.05
N PRO A 93 0.52 -10.94 -4.05
CA PRO A 93 0.61 -9.88 -3.04
C PRO A 93 0.95 -8.53 -3.66
N ALA A 94 1.73 -8.46 -4.75
CA ALA A 94 2.01 -7.18 -5.41
C ALA A 94 0.75 -6.45 -5.89
N VAL A 95 -0.22 -7.21 -6.46
CA VAL A 95 -1.49 -6.65 -6.92
C VAL A 95 -2.47 -6.47 -5.77
N VAL A 96 -2.70 -7.54 -4.99
CA VAL A 96 -3.70 -7.53 -3.91
C VAL A 96 -3.31 -6.51 -2.85
N GLY A 97 -2.04 -6.47 -2.46
CA GLY A 97 -1.53 -5.51 -1.49
C GLY A 97 -1.58 -4.09 -1.99
N GLY A 98 -1.12 -3.84 -3.21
CA GLY A 98 -1.23 -2.51 -3.82
C GLY A 98 -2.67 -1.99 -3.82
N ILE A 99 -3.66 -2.84 -4.09
CA ILE A 99 -5.07 -2.44 -4.02
C ILE A 99 -5.52 -2.22 -2.57
N CYS A 100 -5.28 -3.19 -1.67
CA CYS A 100 -5.72 -3.16 -0.28
C CYS A 100 -5.16 -1.96 0.49
N GLU A 101 -3.87 -1.67 0.32
CA GLU A 101 -3.21 -0.53 0.94
C GLU A 101 -3.81 0.80 0.47
N GLU A 102 -4.08 0.96 -0.83
CA GLU A 102 -4.76 2.18 -1.32
C GLU A 102 -6.17 2.31 -0.75
N LEU A 103 -6.93 1.21 -0.66
CA LEU A 103 -8.26 1.21 -0.05
C LEU A 103 -8.21 1.63 1.42
N ILE A 104 -7.28 1.08 2.21
CA ILE A 104 -7.13 1.43 3.64
C ILE A 104 -6.68 2.88 3.78
N TYR A 105 -5.50 3.21 3.25
CA TYR A 105 -4.80 4.45 3.59
C TYR A 105 -5.35 5.68 2.86
N ARG A 106 -5.83 5.53 1.62
CA ARG A 106 -6.33 6.64 0.79
C ARG A 106 -7.85 6.65 0.67
N GLY A 107 -8.47 5.49 0.77
CA GLY A 107 -9.93 5.34 0.75
C GLY A 107 -10.55 5.59 2.12
N PHE A 108 -10.31 4.66 3.06
CA PHE A 108 -11.09 4.56 4.29
C PHE A 108 -10.65 5.50 5.41
N ILE A 109 -9.34 5.71 5.60
CA ILE A 109 -8.82 6.49 6.75
C ILE A 109 -8.43 7.92 6.38
N MET A 110 -8.18 8.20 5.10
CA MET A 110 -7.92 9.56 4.63
C MET A 110 -9.14 10.40 4.96
N GLU A 111 -8.93 11.60 5.53
CA GLU A 111 -9.96 12.58 5.84
C GLU A 111 -9.64 13.91 5.10
N ASP A 112 -10.42 14.96 5.36
CA ASP A 112 -10.30 16.25 4.67
C ASP A 112 -9.39 17.25 5.40
N GLY A 113 -8.73 16.82 6.48
CA GLY A 113 -7.82 17.63 7.27
C GLY A 113 -6.50 17.90 6.54
N ARG A 114 -5.96 19.13 6.71
CA ARG A 114 -4.73 19.58 6.03
C ARG A 114 -3.56 18.59 6.14
N TYR A 115 -3.39 17.97 7.30
CA TYR A 115 -2.25 17.09 7.60
C TYR A 115 -2.49 15.60 7.32
N ASP A 116 -3.71 15.21 6.94
CA ASP A 116 -4.04 13.79 6.78
C ASP A 116 -3.20 13.05 5.73
N PRO A 117 -2.77 13.65 4.58
CA PRO A 117 -1.90 12.96 3.64
C PRO A 117 -0.54 12.62 4.23
N TYR A 118 -0.04 13.40 5.19
CA TYR A 118 1.22 13.12 5.87
C TYR A 118 1.03 12.02 6.91
N VAL A 119 -0.03 12.12 7.71
CA VAL A 119 -0.31 11.16 8.78
C VAL A 119 -0.58 9.76 8.22
N GLN A 120 -1.37 9.63 7.16
CA GLN A 120 -1.59 8.32 6.52
C GLN A 120 -0.32 7.77 5.88
N SER A 121 0.57 8.64 5.38
CA SER A 121 1.86 8.20 4.83
C SER A 121 2.75 7.62 5.93
N VAL A 122 2.76 8.23 7.11
CA VAL A 122 3.46 7.66 8.28
C VAL A 122 2.88 6.29 8.62
N LEU A 123 1.55 6.17 8.70
CA LEU A 123 0.89 4.89 9.01
C LEU A 123 1.19 3.82 7.96
N TRP A 124 1.17 4.18 6.68
CA TRP A 124 1.50 3.27 5.59
C TRP A 124 2.98 2.83 5.62
N SER A 125 3.91 3.77 5.84
CA SER A 125 5.33 3.46 5.95
C SER A 125 5.69 2.55 7.13
N ILE A 126 4.87 2.53 8.20
CA ILE A 126 5.04 1.56 9.30
C ILE A 126 4.84 0.13 8.80
N ASN A 127 3.99 -0.11 7.80
CA ASN A 127 3.81 -1.44 7.21
C ASN A 127 5.10 -1.97 6.57
N HIS A 128 6.01 -1.08 6.19
CA HIS A 128 7.23 -1.38 5.45
C HIS A 128 8.50 -1.35 6.31
N VAL A 129 8.38 -1.39 7.64
CA VAL A 129 9.55 -1.33 8.54
C VAL A 129 10.51 -2.50 8.34
N LEU A 130 10.00 -3.65 7.89
CA LEU A 130 10.80 -4.84 7.62
C LEU A 130 11.56 -4.77 6.28
N ASP A 131 11.12 -3.89 5.37
CA ASP A 131 11.76 -3.67 4.05
C ASP A 131 13.02 -2.79 4.14
N GLY A 132 13.29 -2.24 5.32
CA GLY A 132 14.47 -1.44 5.63
C GLY A 132 14.27 0.08 5.47
N PRO A 133 15.19 0.88 6.03
CA PRO A 133 14.98 2.31 6.24
C PRO A 133 14.86 3.12 4.93
N VAL A 134 15.56 2.72 3.87
CA VAL A 134 15.46 3.39 2.56
C VAL A 134 14.07 3.20 1.96
N PHE A 135 13.51 1.99 2.07
CA PHE A 135 12.18 1.68 1.56
C PHE A 135 11.08 2.38 2.39
N VAL A 136 11.26 2.49 3.71
CA VAL A 136 10.38 3.28 4.60
C VAL A 136 10.36 4.76 4.22
N ILE A 137 11.52 5.37 3.95
CA ILE A 137 11.58 6.78 3.52
C ILE A 137 10.91 6.95 2.15
N TYR A 138 11.17 6.03 1.23
CA TYR A 138 10.55 6.02 -0.10
C TYR A 138 9.02 5.90 -0.01
N THR A 139 8.50 4.93 0.74
CA THR A 139 7.06 4.73 0.93
C THR A 139 6.41 5.94 1.59
N PHE A 140 7.13 6.67 2.46
CA PHE A 140 6.61 7.90 3.05
C PHE A 140 6.43 8.99 1.99
N ILE A 141 7.44 9.20 1.14
CA ILE A 141 7.41 10.23 0.08
C ILE A 141 6.32 9.90 -0.95
N ILE A 142 6.28 8.67 -1.46
CA ILE A 142 5.22 8.20 -2.36
C ILE A 142 3.86 8.26 -1.66
N GLY A 143 3.86 7.97 -0.36
CA GLY A 143 2.74 8.10 0.56
C GLY A 143 2.03 9.42 0.39
N VAL A 144 2.81 10.49 0.56
CA VAL A 144 2.34 11.87 0.53
C VAL A 144 1.82 12.21 -0.87
N ILE A 145 2.57 11.82 -1.91
CA ILE A 145 2.19 12.10 -3.31
C ILE A 145 0.85 11.44 -3.64
N LEU A 146 0.71 10.14 -3.39
CA LEU A 146 -0.54 9.41 -3.63
C LEU A 146 -1.68 9.95 -2.77
N GLY A 147 -1.42 10.33 -1.53
CA GLY A 147 -2.43 10.92 -0.65
C GLY A 147 -2.94 12.29 -1.14
N LEU A 148 -2.06 13.12 -1.72
CA LEU A 148 -2.46 14.38 -2.34
C LEU A 148 -3.28 14.15 -3.62
N ILE A 149 -2.89 13.16 -4.43
CA ILE A 149 -3.62 12.79 -5.63
C ILE A 149 -5.00 12.26 -5.27
N SER A 150 -5.09 11.31 -4.33
CA SER A 150 -6.37 10.70 -3.94
C SER A 150 -7.35 11.73 -3.39
N ARG A 151 -6.86 12.70 -2.61
CA ARG A 151 -7.65 13.82 -2.12
C ARG A 151 -8.21 14.68 -3.26
N ARG A 152 -7.40 14.98 -4.28
CA ARG A 152 -7.79 15.90 -5.35
C ARG A 152 -8.63 15.24 -6.43
N TYR A 153 -8.32 13.99 -6.75
CA TYR A 153 -8.80 13.31 -7.95
C TYR A 153 -9.61 12.04 -7.64
N GLY A 154 -9.64 11.57 -6.40
CA GLY A 154 -10.25 10.31 -6.03
C GLY A 154 -9.27 9.13 -6.09
N LEU A 155 -9.74 7.96 -5.70
CA LEU A 155 -8.88 6.82 -5.36
C LEU A 155 -8.38 6.04 -6.59
N LEU A 156 -9.14 6.08 -7.69
CA LEU A 156 -8.88 5.27 -8.88
C LEU A 156 -7.45 5.36 -9.44
N PRO A 157 -6.83 6.55 -9.65
CA PRO A 157 -5.46 6.62 -10.15
C PRO A 157 -4.46 5.92 -9.21
N CYS A 158 -4.66 5.99 -7.89
CA CYS A 158 -3.80 5.36 -6.90
C CYS A 158 -3.92 3.83 -6.94
N VAL A 159 -5.16 3.31 -7.01
CA VAL A 159 -5.46 1.87 -7.14
C VAL A 159 -4.95 1.27 -8.44
N ILE A 160 -4.72 2.08 -9.49
CA ILE A 160 -4.09 1.60 -10.72
C ILE A 160 -2.57 1.66 -10.60
N VAL A 161 -2.02 2.82 -10.24
CA VAL A 161 -0.56 3.04 -10.30
C VAL A 161 0.20 2.13 -9.33
N HIS A 162 -0.33 1.94 -8.12
CA HIS A 162 0.39 1.22 -7.08
C HIS A 162 0.58 -0.27 -7.40
N PRO A 163 -0.47 -1.08 -7.64
CA PRO A 163 -0.26 -2.49 -7.97
C PRO A 163 0.52 -2.68 -9.27
N VAL A 164 0.32 -1.82 -10.28
CA VAL A 164 1.07 -1.89 -11.54
C VAL A 164 2.55 -1.58 -11.30
N ALA A 165 2.90 -0.58 -10.50
CA ALA A 165 4.28 -0.30 -10.15
C ALA A 165 4.92 -1.46 -9.39
N ASN A 166 4.21 -2.07 -8.42
CA ASN A 166 4.73 -3.23 -7.69
C ASN A 166 4.99 -4.42 -8.63
N MET A 167 4.08 -4.70 -9.55
CA MET A 167 4.30 -5.73 -10.58
C MET A 167 5.51 -5.42 -11.45
N LEU A 168 5.62 -4.18 -11.95
CA LEU A 168 6.74 -3.78 -12.81
C LEU A 168 8.08 -3.88 -12.07
N ARG A 169 8.15 -3.49 -10.80
CA ARG A 169 9.36 -3.63 -9.97
C ARG A 169 9.79 -5.08 -9.72
N LEU A 170 8.84 -6.02 -9.75
CA LEU A 170 9.12 -7.45 -9.64
C LEU A 170 9.57 -8.06 -10.97
N LEU A 171 9.23 -7.45 -12.10
CA LEU A 171 9.50 -8.00 -13.44
C LEU A 171 10.68 -7.34 -14.17
N LEU A 172 10.94 -6.05 -13.93
CA LEU A 172 11.99 -5.25 -14.57
C LEU A 172 13.23 -5.13 -13.67
#